data_AF-A0A5E6RF23-F1
#
_entry.id   AF-A0A5E6RF23-F1
#
_cell.length_a   1.000
_cell.length_b   1.000
_cell.length_c   1.000
_cell.angle_alpha   90.00
_cell.angle_beta   90.00
_cell.angle_gamma   90.00
#
_symmetry.space_group_name_H-M   'P 1'
#
loop_
_entity.id
_entity.type
_entity.pdbx_description
1 polymer ?
#
loop_
_entity_poly.entity_id
_entity_poly.type
_entity_poly.pdbx_seq_one_letter_code
_entity_poly.pdbx_strand_id
1 'polypeptide(L)'
;MRFQRSGIAALLTTLTCTAVLAADDISGVALGSSLAAAKEAIAEANPNFKFSPLMLRNGKEAGVTAVTADRLKGTGTTNSGGPSDEFAALQNESGKVWFIARVQRFEDGSRIKTEALKAALTEKFGKPSSITQMMMLGLDWQYDRDGKQYFGPTSAGPCKDVSFDSSDIPGVSVPAPQSFSPTCGKFILVGASEQSDGMVPHYTVSIIDAKSMFDELTARDAKAEADRSKKLSDEQAKNVKPKI
;
A
#
# COMPACT_ATOMS: atom_id res chain seq x y z
N MET A 1 -54.34 45.18 -30.95
CA MET A 1 -53.09 45.09 -30.16
C MET A 1 -53.11 43.81 -29.34
N ARG A 2 -52.28 42.81 -29.69
CA ARG A 2 -52.11 41.56 -28.93
C ARG A 2 -50.70 41.57 -28.35
N PHE A 3 -50.58 41.51 -27.03
CA PHE A 3 -49.30 41.38 -26.33
C PHE A 3 -49.02 39.90 -26.07
N GLN A 4 -48.00 39.35 -26.73
CA GLN A 4 -47.41 38.05 -26.39
C GLN A 4 -46.50 38.23 -25.17
N ARG A 5 -46.75 37.46 -24.10
CA ARG A 5 -45.81 37.29 -22.98
C ARG A 5 -44.97 36.04 -23.25
N SER A 6 -43.70 36.23 -23.60
CA SER A 6 -42.71 35.14 -23.62
C SER A 6 -42.23 34.89 -22.20
N GLY A 7 -42.43 33.67 -21.71
CA GLY A 7 -41.84 33.17 -20.47
C GLY A 7 -40.38 32.80 -20.70
N ILE A 8 -39.49 33.30 -19.85
CA ILE A 8 -38.10 32.84 -19.76
C ILE A 8 -38.04 31.88 -18.57
N ALA A 9 -37.91 30.59 -18.87
CA ALA A 9 -37.58 29.58 -17.88
C ALA A 9 -36.06 29.57 -17.69
N ALA A 10 -35.60 29.99 -16.51
CA ALA A 10 -34.20 29.90 -16.12
C ALA A 10 -33.90 28.47 -15.61
N LEU A 11 -33.11 27.72 -16.37
CA LEU A 11 -32.54 26.44 -15.94
C LEU A 11 -31.27 26.74 -15.12
N LEU A 12 -31.34 26.57 -13.79
CA LEU A 12 -30.16 26.49 -12.93
C LEU A 12 -29.55 25.09 -13.07
N THR A 13 -28.43 24.97 -13.78
CA THR A 13 -27.55 23.81 -13.71
C THR A 13 -26.75 23.88 -12.41
N THR A 14 -27.14 23.08 -11.43
CA THR A 14 -26.34 22.84 -10.22
C THR A 14 -25.08 22.08 -10.60
N LEU A 15 -23.94 22.78 -10.61
CA LEU A 15 -22.61 22.18 -10.68
C LEU A 15 -22.39 21.40 -9.36
N THR A 16 -22.72 20.11 -9.34
CA THR A 16 -22.26 19.22 -8.29
C THR A 16 -20.77 19.02 -8.48
N CYS A 17 -19.94 19.77 -7.74
CA CYS A 17 -18.56 19.39 -7.49
C CYS A 17 -18.58 18.06 -6.74
N THR A 18 -18.58 16.94 -7.47
CA THR A 18 -18.10 15.68 -6.92
C THR A 18 -16.64 15.92 -6.59
N ALA A 19 -16.36 16.18 -5.31
CA ALA A 19 -15.04 15.95 -4.77
C ALA A 19 -14.73 14.48 -5.06
N VAL A 20 -13.96 14.24 -6.13
CA VAL A 20 -13.35 12.94 -6.37
C VAL A 20 -12.49 12.73 -5.14
N LEU A 21 -12.97 11.88 -4.22
CA LEU A 21 -12.10 11.34 -3.19
C LEU A 21 -10.91 10.77 -3.93
N ALA A 22 -9.75 11.39 -3.76
CA ALA A 22 -8.52 10.90 -4.37
C ALA A 22 -8.42 9.43 -3.99
N ALA A 23 -8.41 8.55 -5.00
CA ALA A 23 -8.36 7.13 -4.73
C ALA A 23 -7.08 6.81 -3.93
N ASP A 24 -7.20 5.89 -2.98
CA ASP A 24 -6.07 5.34 -2.24
C ASP A 24 -5.26 4.43 -3.17
N ASP A 25 -4.55 5.06 -4.10
CA ASP A 25 -3.77 4.44 -5.14
C ASP A 25 -2.34 4.99 -5.19
N ILE A 26 -1.43 4.17 -5.69
CA ILE A 26 -0.14 4.61 -6.18
C ILE A 26 -0.18 4.45 -7.70
N SER A 27 -0.18 5.56 -8.44
CA SER A 27 -0.07 5.55 -9.90
C SER A 27 -1.16 4.70 -10.59
N GLY A 28 -2.40 4.79 -10.09
CA GLY A 28 -3.55 4.03 -10.61
C GLY A 28 -3.71 2.62 -10.02
N VAL A 29 -2.70 2.08 -9.32
CA VAL A 29 -2.83 0.81 -8.61
C VAL A 29 -3.58 1.05 -7.30
N ALA A 30 -4.81 0.57 -7.20
CA ALA A 30 -5.69 0.79 -6.05
C ALA A 30 -5.78 -0.44 -5.13
N LEU A 31 -5.94 -0.21 -3.82
CA LEU A 31 -6.27 -1.29 -2.89
C LEU A 31 -7.58 -1.99 -3.30
N GLY A 32 -7.65 -3.30 -3.09
CA GLY A 32 -8.80 -4.12 -3.44
C GLY A 32 -8.97 -4.40 -4.94
N SER A 33 -8.08 -3.88 -5.80
CA SER A 33 -8.08 -4.23 -7.23
C SER A 33 -7.70 -5.70 -7.45
N SER A 34 -7.93 -6.20 -8.66
CA SER A 34 -7.32 -7.47 -9.08
C SER A 34 -5.83 -7.25 -9.42
N LEU A 35 -5.05 -8.33 -9.40
CA LEU A 35 -3.65 -8.27 -9.83
C LEU A 35 -3.49 -7.94 -11.33
N ALA A 36 -4.47 -8.32 -12.16
CA ALA A 36 -4.48 -7.94 -13.58
C ALA A 36 -4.62 -6.42 -13.76
N ALA A 37 -5.57 -5.80 -13.06
CA ALA A 37 -5.74 -4.35 -13.08
C ALA A 37 -4.51 -3.63 -12.51
N ALA A 38 -3.87 -4.19 -11.48
CA ALA A 38 -2.61 -3.65 -10.96
C ALA A 38 -1.49 -3.70 -12.02
N LYS A 39 -1.32 -4.82 -12.74
CA LYS A 39 -0.33 -4.92 -13.83
C LYS A 39 -0.57 -3.90 -14.94
N GLU A 40 -1.83 -3.69 -15.34
CA GLU A 40 -2.21 -2.69 -16.33
C GLU A 40 -1.85 -1.28 -15.86
N ALA A 41 -2.26 -0.90 -14.64
CA ALA A 41 -1.95 0.41 -14.07
C ALA A 41 -0.43 0.64 -13.89
N ILE A 42 0.32 -0.38 -13.47
CA ILE A 42 1.79 -0.31 -13.38
C ILE A 42 2.38 -0.05 -14.78
N ALA A 43 1.90 -0.76 -15.81
CA ALA A 43 2.41 -0.59 -17.18
C ALA A 43 2.11 0.81 -17.74
N GLU A 44 0.95 1.38 -17.39
CA GLU A 44 0.58 2.75 -17.74
C GLU A 44 1.44 3.78 -16.99
N ALA A 45 1.76 3.52 -15.73
CA ALA A 45 2.57 4.41 -14.90
C ALA A 45 4.01 4.57 -15.42
N ASN A 46 4.58 3.52 -16.03
CA ASN A 46 5.88 3.58 -16.69
C ASN A 46 6.03 2.46 -17.75
N PRO A 47 6.07 2.78 -19.06
CA PRO A 47 6.14 1.77 -20.11
C PRO A 47 7.46 1.00 -20.15
N ASN A 48 8.49 1.44 -19.41
CA ASN A 48 9.79 0.79 -19.35
C ASN A 48 9.86 -0.35 -18.33
N PHE A 49 8.79 -0.57 -17.54
CA PHE A 49 8.77 -1.62 -16.54
C PHE A 49 8.92 -3.03 -17.13
N LYS A 50 9.70 -3.85 -16.43
CA LYS A 50 9.81 -5.30 -16.65
C LYS A 50 9.17 -6.02 -15.46
N PHE A 51 8.08 -6.72 -15.74
CA PHE A 51 7.30 -7.43 -14.75
C PHE A 51 7.92 -8.78 -14.40
N SER A 52 7.93 -9.10 -13.11
CA SER A 52 8.27 -10.40 -12.56
C SER A 52 7.13 -10.89 -11.66
N PRO A 53 6.47 -12.02 -11.98
CA PRO A 53 5.42 -12.56 -11.12
C PRO A 53 6.03 -13.12 -9.83
N LEU A 54 5.36 -12.89 -8.70
CA LEU A 54 5.72 -13.49 -7.42
C LEU A 54 4.87 -14.74 -7.21
N MET A 55 5.52 -15.90 -7.20
CA MET A 55 4.84 -17.19 -7.12
C MET A 55 4.97 -17.80 -5.74
N LEU A 56 3.85 -18.25 -5.18
CA LEU A 56 3.83 -19.12 -4.01
C LEU A 56 4.35 -20.52 -4.37
N ARG A 57 4.75 -21.29 -3.36
CA ARG A 57 5.24 -22.67 -3.53
C ARG A 57 4.23 -23.60 -4.20
N ASN A 58 2.94 -23.29 -4.11
CA ASN A 58 1.87 -24.04 -4.76
C ASN A 58 1.60 -23.62 -6.22
N GLY A 59 2.43 -22.72 -6.78
CA GLY A 59 2.27 -22.22 -8.14
C GLY A 59 1.19 -21.13 -8.30
N LYS A 60 0.54 -20.69 -7.23
CA LYS A 60 -0.38 -19.54 -7.28
C LYS A 60 0.43 -18.24 -7.28
N GLU A 61 0.07 -17.31 -8.15
CA GLU A 61 0.63 -15.96 -8.13
C GLU A 61 0.14 -15.21 -6.87
N ALA A 62 1.06 -14.71 -6.04
CA ALA A 62 0.79 -13.92 -4.83
C ALA A 62 1.00 -12.42 -5.05
N GLY A 63 1.57 -12.02 -6.18
CA GLY A 63 1.81 -10.63 -6.47
C GLY A 63 2.65 -10.45 -7.72
N VAL A 64 3.03 -9.20 -7.97
CA VAL A 64 3.89 -8.83 -9.08
C VAL A 64 4.88 -7.77 -8.61
N THR A 65 6.11 -7.87 -9.08
CA THR A 65 7.08 -6.80 -9.04
C THR A 65 7.34 -6.28 -10.44
N ALA A 66 7.71 -5.01 -10.54
CA ALA A 66 8.07 -4.38 -11.80
C ALA A 66 9.24 -3.44 -11.57
N VAL A 67 10.27 -3.52 -12.41
CA VAL A 67 11.45 -2.65 -12.31
C VAL A 67 11.84 -2.13 -13.68
N THR A 68 12.42 -0.94 -13.73
CA THR A 68 13.09 -0.46 -14.94
C THR A 68 14.44 -1.15 -15.10
N ALA A 69 14.97 -1.17 -16.33
CA ALA A 69 16.21 -1.87 -16.65
C ALA A 69 17.47 -1.07 -16.31
N ASP A 70 17.36 0.24 -16.14
CA ASP A 70 18.47 1.11 -15.76
C ASP A 70 18.93 0.82 -14.32
N ARG A 71 20.13 1.30 -13.98
CA ARG A 71 20.65 1.22 -12.61
C ARG A 71 21.32 2.52 -12.22
N LEU A 72 20.70 3.25 -11.32
CA LEU A 72 21.24 4.46 -10.72
C LEU A 72 22.17 4.10 -9.56
N LYS A 73 23.20 4.93 -9.39
CA LYS A 73 24.15 4.79 -8.28
C LYS A 73 23.47 5.17 -6.96
N GLY A 74 23.91 4.53 -5.88
CA GLY A 74 23.47 4.90 -4.53
C GLY A 74 23.97 6.28 -4.12
N THR A 75 23.20 6.94 -3.25
CA THR A 75 23.47 8.30 -2.76
C THR A 75 23.77 8.35 -1.26
N GLY A 76 24.08 7.20 -0.63
CA GLY A 76 24.45 7.15 0.79
C GLY A 76 24.06 5.84 1.45
N THR A 77 24.14 5.80 2.79
CA THR A 77 23.86 4.62 3.62
C THR A 77 22.40 4.16 3.54
N THR A 78 21.48 5.06 3.24
CA THR A 78 20.04 4.78 3.12
C THR A 78 19.58 4.58 1.68
N ASN A 79 20.49 4.64 0.69
CA ASN A 79 20.19 4.40 -0.72
C ASN A 79 21.37 3.69 -1.39
N SER A 80 21.30 2.37 -1.52
CA SER A 80 22.30 1.54 -2.18
C SER A 80 22.30 1.67 -3.72
N GLY A 81 21.37 2.44 -4.29
CA GLY A 81 21.13 2.52 -5.73
C GLY A 81 20.15 1.44 -6.17
N GLY A 82 20.02 1.26 -7.49
CA GLY A 82 19.05 0.33 -8.07
C GLY A 82 18.34 0.91 -9.30
N PRO A 83 17.30 0.24 -9.80
CA PRO A 83 16.42 0.78 -10.82
C PRO A 83 15.91 2.18 -10.48
N SER A 84 15.77 3.05 -11.49
CA SER A 84 15.12 4.36 -11.32
C SER A 84 13.69 4.25 -10.81
N ASP A 85 13.00 3.16 -11.13
CA ASP A 85 11.63 2.93 -10.71
C ASP A 85 11.43 1.45 -10.37
N GLU A 86 10.84 1.19 -9.22
CA GLU A 86 10.46 -0.13 -8.75
C GLU A 86 9.02 -0.11 -8.26
N PHE A 87 8.30 -1.20 -8.47
CA PHE A 87 6.91 -1.36 -8.09
C PHE A 87 6.68 -2.75 -7.52
N ALA A 88 5.86 -2.85 -6.49
CA ALA A 88 5.35 -4.11 -5.96
C ALA A 88 3.85 -4.01 -5.70
N ALA A 89 3.11 -5.06 -6.05
CA ALA A 89 1.72 -5.24 -5.65
C ALA A 89 1.52 -6.68 -5.19
N LEU A 90 1.00 -6.88 -3.98
CA LEU A 90 0.71 -8.20 -3.43
C LEU A 90 -0.80 -8.38 -3.29
N GLN A 91 -1.28 -9.59 -3.59
CA GLN A 91 -2.66 -9.99 -3.43
C GLN A 91 -2.85 -10.98 -2.29
N ASN A 92 -4.04 -10.96 -1.70
CA ASN A 92 -4.43 -11.85 -0.62
C ASN A 92 -5.02 -13.16 -1.19
N GLU A 93 -5.48 -14.07 -0.33
CA GLU A 93 -6.07 -15.33 -0.79
C GLU A 93 -7.31 -15.12 -1.67
N SER A 94 -8.05 -14.04 -1.41
CA SER A 94 -9.23 -13.60 -2.17
C SER A 94 -8.89 -12.96 -3.53
N GLY A 95 -7.62 -12.86 -3.91
CA GLY A 95 -7.17 -12.28 -5.18
C GLY A 95 -7.31 -10.75 -5.24
N LYS A 96 -7.29 -10.10 -4.08
CA LYS A 96 -7.41 -8.64 -3.93
C LYS A 96 -6.07 -8.06 -3.51
N VAL A 97 -5.65 -6.97 -4.17
CA VAL A 97 -4.41 -6.27 -3.84
C VAL A 97 -4.55 -5.63 -2.45
N TRP A 98 -3.65 -5.98 -1.54
CA TRP A 98 -3.65 -5.46 -0.16
C TRP A 98 -2.38 -4.67 0.16
N PHE A 99 -1.32 -4.85 -0.62
CA PHE A 99 -0.05 -4.12 -0.48
C PHE A 99 0.35 -3.55 -1.82
N ILE A 100 0.74 -2.29 -1.81
CA ILE A 100 1.26 -1.58 -2.97
C ILE A 100 2.48 -0.81 -2.50
N ALA A 101 3.57 -0.87 -3.23
CA ALA A 101 4.75 -0.04 -2.99
C ALA A 101 5.38 0.43 -4.29
N ARG A 102 5.89 1.66 -4.30
CA ARG A 102 6.71 2.21 -5.38
C ARG A 102 7.95 2.85 -4.80
N VAL A 103 9.11 2.53 -5.37
CA VAL A 103 10.38 3.22 -5.11
C VAL A 103 10.73 4.02 -6.34
N GLN A 104 10.97 5.31 -6.15
CA GLN A 104 11.46 6.16 -7.22
C GLN A 104 12.83 6.73 -6.85
N ARG A 105 13.76 6.63 -7.79
CA ARG A 105 15.10 7.22 -7.72
C ARG A 105 15.29 8.18 -8.88
N PHE A 106 15.93 9.31 -8.59
CA PHE A 106 16.16 10.36 -9.55
C PHE A 106 17.63 10.41 -9.96
N GLU A 107 17.85 10.65 -11.25
CA GLU A 107 19.18 11.01 -11.76
C GLU A 107 19.66 12.35 -11.19
N ASP A 108 20.96 12.57 -11.28
CA ASP A 108 21.56 13.86 -10.94
C ASP A 108 20.93 14.98 -11.80
N GLY A 109 20.50 16.06 -11.14
CA GLY A 109 19.80 17.17 -11.78
C GLY A 109 18.28 17.01 -11.89
N SER A 110 17.74 15.80 -11.71
CA SER A 110 16.29 15.51 -11.75
C SER A 110 15.68 15.30 -10.36
N ARG A 111 16.50 15.44 -9.31
CA ARG A 111 16.07 15.34 -7.90
C ARG A 111 15.00 16.39 -7.60
N ILE A 112 14.10 16.07 -6.68
CA ILE A 112 13.01 16.97 -6.26
C ILE A 112 13.33 17.60 -4.91
N LYS A 113 12.84 18.82 -4.66
CA LYS A 113 12.94 19.45 -3.34
C LYS A 113 12.07 18.69 -2.33
N THR A 114 12.56 18.56 -1.10
CA THR A 114 11.80 17.95 0.01
C THR A 114 10.40 18.54 0.17
N GLU A 115 10.28 19.87 0.11
CA GLU A 115 8.99 20.55 0.26
C GLU A 115 8.04 20.31 -0.93
N ALA A 116 8.58 20.13 -2.13
CA ALA A 116 7.77 19.77 -3.30
C ALA A 116 7.20 18.35 -3.16
N LEU A 117 8.01 17.40 -2.67
CA LEU A 117 7.54 16.05 -2.35
C LEU A 117 6.44 16.07 -1.28
N LYS A 118 6.65 16.79 -0.17
CA LYS A 118 5.65 16.93 0.90
C LYS A 118 4.34 17.53 0.39
N ALA A 119 4.40 18.56 -0.44
CA ALA A 119 3.23 19.20 -1.02
C ALA A 119 2.46 18.23 -1.91
N ALA A 120 3.14 17.53 -2.82
CA ALA A 120 2.52 16.55 -3.71
C ALA A 120 1.85 15.39 -2.93
N LEU A 121 2.51 14.89 -1.89
CA LEU A 121 1.96 13.84 -1.03
C LEU A 121 0.76 14.33 -0.21
N THR A 122 0.80 15.58 0.27
CA THR A 122 -0.30 16.20 1.01
C THR A 122 -1.49 16.47 0.11
N GLU A 123 -1.26 16.86 -1.14
CA GLU A 123 -2.31 17.00 -2.14
C GLU A 123 -2.96 15.65 -2.46
N LYS A 124 -2.16 14.59 -2.60
CA LYS A 124 -2.64 13.24 -2.94
C LYS A 124 -3.35 12.53 -1.78
N PHE A 125 -2.78 12.56 -0.58
CA PHE A 125 -3.24 11.75 0.57
C PHE A 125 -3.85 12.58 1.70
N GLY A 126 -3.87 13.91 1.57
CA GLY A 126 -4.26 14.82 2.65
C GLY A 126 -3.15 15.03 3.67
N LYS A 127 -3.48 15.68 4.79
CA LYS A 127 -2.52 15.93 5.87
C LYS A 127 -2.02 14.61 6.49
N PRO A 128 -0.70 14.40 6.66
CA PRO A 128 -0.18 13.20 7.31
C PRO A 128 -0.60 13.12 8.78
N SER A 129 -0.75 11.89 9.28
CA SER A 129 -0.98 11.54 10.68
C SER A 129 0.20 11.94 11.56
N SER A 130 1.42 11.72 11.07
CA SER A 130 2.68 12.05 11.72
C SER A 130 3.75 12.36 10.67
N ILE A 131 4.73 13.18 11.06
CA ILE A 131 5.94 13.46 10.28
C ILE A 131 7.12 13.20 11.20
N THR A 132 8.06 12.37 10.77
CA THR A 132 9.30 12.09 11.48
C THR A 132 10.47 12.57 10.64
N GLN A 133 11.33 13.41 11.21
CA GLN A 133 12.54 13.91 10.55
C GLN A 133 13.73 13.54 11.45
N MET A 134 14.31 12.36 11.23
CA MET A 134 15.49 11.91 11.96
C MET A 134 16.64 11.63 10.98
N MET A 135 16.79 10.40 10.51
CA MET A 135 17.76 10.07 9.44
C MET A 135 17.17 10.15 8.03
N MET A 136 15.85 10.07 7.93
CA MET A 136 15.07 10.20 6.70
C MET A 136 13.81 10.98 7.02
N LEU A 137 13.23 11.60 5.99
CA LEU A 137 11.88 12.14 6.06
C LEU A 137 10.90 10.96 6.03
N GLY A 138 10.17 10.77 7.12
CA GLY A 138 9.06 9.84 7.24
C GLY A 138 7.74 10.60 7.27
N LEU A 139 6.79 10.24 6.41
CA LEU A 139 5.40 10.67 6.52
C LEU A 139 4.51 9.44 6.60
N ASP A 140 3.49 9.50 7.43
CA ASP A 140 2.53 8.41 7.50
C ASP A 140 1.08 8.88 7.62
N TRP A 141 0.16 8.07 7.09
CA TRP A 141 -1.29 8.23 7.24
C TRP A 141 -1.85 6.94 7.81
N GLN A 142 -2.29 7.01 9.06
CA GLN A 142 -2.84 5.89 9.80
C GLN A 142 -4.35 6.06 9.91
N TYR A 143 -5.07 5.03 9.50
CA TYR A 143 -6.52 4.96 9.61
C TYR A 143 -6.89 3.80 10.51
N ASP A 144 -7.84 4.01 11.41
CA ASP A 144 -8.46 2.91 12.15
C ASP A 144 -9.37 2.06 11.23
N ARG A 145 -9.92 0.99 11.79
CA ARG A 145 -10.78 0.06 11.04
C ARG A 145 -12.09 0.66 10.53
N ASP A 146 -12.49 1.82 11.04
CA ASP A 146 -13.67 2.57 10.61
C ASP A 146 -13.32 3.66 9.58
N GLY A 147 -12.05 3.74 9.18
CA GLY A 147 -11.57 4.69 8.19
C GLY A 147 -11.30 6.09 8.76
N LYS A 148 -11.31 6.26 10.09
CA LYS A 148 -10.97 7.53 10.71
C LYS A 148 -9.45 7.66 10.78
N GLN A 149 -8.95 8.77 10.23
CA GLN A 149 -7.53 9.09 10.31
C GLN A 149 -7.13 9.47 11.75
N TYR A 150 -6.06 8.86 12.23
CA TYR A 150 -5.40 9.20 13.48
C TYR A 150 -4.42 10.35 13.28
N PHE A 151 -4.27 11.24 14.27
CA PHE A 151 -3.24 12.28 14.29
C PHE A 151 -2.52 12.23 15.64
N GLY A 152 -1.20 12.06 15.61
CA GLY A 152 -0.38 11.90 16.81
C GLY A 152 0.87 11.04 16.56
N PRO A 153 1.63 10.69 17.61
CA PRO A 153 2.84 9.89 17.47
C PRO A 153 2.56 8.52 16.85
N THR A 154 3.40 8.08 15.92
CA THR A 154 3.25 6.79 15.22
C THR A 154 3.15 5.60 16.18
N SER A 155 3.84 5.64 17.32
CA SER A 155 3.84 4.60 18.36
C SER A 155 2.51 4.46 19.13
N ALA A 156 1.61 5.45 19.03
CA ALA A 156 0.32 5.46 19.73
C ALA A 156 -0.87 5.34 18.76
N GLY A 157 -0.62 5.23 17.46
CA GLY A 157 -1.65 5.13 16.45
C GLY A 157 -2.26 3.72 16.32
N PRO A 158 -3.34 3.59 15.53
CA PRO A 158 -3.99 2.31 15.29
C PRO A 158 -3.08 1.31 14.56
N CYS A 159 -2.03 1.76 13.89
CA CYS A 159 -1.12 0.91 13.12
C CYS A 159 0.23 0.65 13.83
N LYS A 160 0.31 0.91 15.14
CA LYS A 160 1.55 0.78 15.94
C LYS A 160 2.19 -0.61 15.94
N ASP A 161 1.39 -1.66 15.72
CA ASP A 161 1.86 -3.06 15.74
C ASP A 161 2.06 -3.64 14.31
N VAL A 162 1.96 -2.79 13.28
CA VAL A 162 2.36 -3.16 11.91
C VAL A 162 3.88 -3.15 11.85
N SER A 163 4.47 -4.32 11.62
CA SER A 163 5.91 -4.49 11.44
C SER A 163 6.21 -5.04 10.05
N PHE A 164 7.39 -4.71 9.53
CA PHE A 164 7.86 -5.13 8.22
C PHE A 164 8.82 -6.29 8.35
N ASP A 165 8.87 -7.13 7.33
CA ASP A 165 9.88 -8.17 7.18
C ASP A 165 11.28 -7.54 7.18
N SER A 166 12.28 -8.29 7.64
CA SER A 166 13.68 -7.87 7.58
C SER A 166 14.28 -8.00 6.17
N SER A 167 13.58 -8.68 5.26
CA SER A 167 13.97 -8.92 3.88
C SER A 167 13.04 -8.21 2.89
N ASP A 168 13.63 -7.76 1.79
CA ASP A 168 12.89 -7.15 0.70
C ASP A 168 12.09 -8.18 -0.10
N ILE A 169 10.99 -7.74 -0.71
CA ILE A 169 10.23 -8.53 -1.68
C ILE A 169 11.16 -8.89 -2.85
N PRO A 170 11.18 -10.16 -3.31
CA PRO A 170 12.05 -10.58 -4.41
C PRO A 170 11.96 -9.68 -5.65
N GLY A 171 13.10 -9.12 -6.05
CA GLY A 171 13.22 -8.28 -7.25
C GLY A 171 13.07 -6.77 -7.02
N VAL A 172 12.72 -6.34 -5.81
CA VAL A 172 12.62 -4.91 -5.43
C VAL A 172 13.31 -4.67 -4.09
N SER A 173 13.39 -3.41 -3.69
CA SER A 173 14.07 -2.87 -2.50
C SER A 173 13.09 -2.39 -1.42
N VAL A 174 11.93 -3.06 -1.34
CA VAL A 174 10.89 -2.77 -0.36
C VAL A 174 10.47 -4.02 0.38
N PRO A 175 10.41 -3.99 1.72
CA PRO A 175 9.89 -5.11 2.50
C PRO A 175 8.36 -5.11 2.50
N ALA A 176 7.78 -6.30 2.64
CA ALA A 176 6.36 -6.47 2.90
C ALA A 176 6.07 -6.41 4.42
N PRO A 177 4.88 -5.97 4.85
CA PRO A 177 4.43 -6.14 6.22
C PRO A 177 4.35 -7.63 6.62
N GLN A 178 4.86 -7.96 7.80
CA GLN A 178 4.80 -9.31 8.38
C GLN A 178 3.79 -9.43 9.52
N SER A 179 3.39 -8.31 10.13
CA SER A 179 2.37 -8.27 11.18
C SER A 179 1.34 -7.19 10.91
N PHE A 180 0.12 -7.43 11.38
CA PHE A 180 -1.01 -6.52 11.21
C PHE A 180 -1.66 -6.27 12.56
N SER A 181 -1.96 -5.01 12.86
CA SER A 181 -2.62 -4.65 14.11
C SER A 181 -4.14 -4.88 14.02
N PRO A 182 -4.79 -5.42 15.07
CA PRO A 182 -6.25 -5.57 15.13
C PRO A 182 -7.01 -4.25 15.10
N THR A 183 -6.34 -3.11 15.27
CA THR A 183 -6.98 -1.77 15.27
C THR A 183 -6.67 -0.96 14.02
N CYS A 184 -5.73 -1.40 13.19
CA CYS A 184 -5.36 -0.71 11.95
C CYS A 184 -6.32 -1.05 10.82
N GLY A 185 -6.85 -0.02 10.16
CA GLY A 185 -7.62 -0.14 8.93
C GLY A 185 -6.72 -0.14 7.71
N LYS A 186 -6.08 1.00 7.48
CA LYS A 186 -5.22 1.30 6.34
C LYS A 186 -4.01 2.07 6.81
N PHE A 187 -2.87 1.82 6.18
CA PHE A 187 -1.63 2.51 6.50
C PHE A 187 -0.92 2.94 5.22
N ILE A 188 -0.60 4.23 5.11
CA ILE A 188 0.23 4.78 4.04
C ILE A 188 1.54 5.21 4.68
N LEU A 189 2.67 4.76 4.13
CA LEU A 189 4.00 5.17 4.59
C LEU A 189 4.80 5.75 3.44
N VAL A 190 5.51 6.83 3.73
CA VAL A 190 6.51 7.39 2.85
C VAL A 190 7.83 7.50 3.60
N GLY A 191 8.89 7.01 2.99
CA GLY A 191 10.27 7.25 3.41
C GLY A 191 11.03 7.96 2.29
N ALA A 192 11.75 9.03 2.61
CA ALA A 192 12.57 9.76 1.66
C ALA A 192 13.92 10.14 2.28
N SER A 193 15.02 9.92 1.56
CA SER A 193 16.33 10.40 1.99
C SER A 193 16.52 11.84 1.57
N GLU A 194 16.58 12.75 2.53
CA GLU A 194 16.95 14.13 2.26
C GLU A 194 18.48 14.29 2.28
N GLN A 195 19.02 14.93 1.25
CA GLN A 195 20.44 15.30 1.19
C GLN A 195 20.65 16.69 1.80
N SER A 196 21.91 17.04 2.10
CA SER A 196 22.25 18.32 2.74
C SER A 196 21.86 19.57 1.93
N ASP A 197 21.61 19.41 0.62
CA ASP A 197 21.11 20.46 -0.27
C ASP A 197 19.57 20.57 -0.30
N GLY A 198 18.86 19.83 0.56
CA GLY A 198 17.40 19.84 0.65
C GLY A 198 16.70 19.14 -0.51
N MET A 199 17.44 18.30 -1.25
CA MET A 199 16.94 17.55 -2.39
C MET A 199 16.78 16.07 -2.02
N VAL A 200 15.76 15.45 -2.60
CA VAL A 200 15.41 14.04 -2.44
C VAL A 200 15.86 13.28 -3.70
N PRO A 201 16.90 12.43 -3.61
CA PRO A 201 17.33 11.58 -4.71
C PRO A 201 16.52 10.29 -4.80
N HIS A 202 15.83 9.90 -3.73
CA HIS A 202 14.91 8.78 -3.76
C HIS A 202 13.81 8.89 -2.70
N TYR A 203 12.67 8.27 -2.98
CA TYR A 203 11.67 8.00 -1.97
C TYR A 203 10.95 6.67 -2.26
N THR A 204 10.34 6.14 -1.20
CA THR A 204 9.45 4.99 -1.25
C THR A 204 8.09 5.43 -0.74
N VAL A 205 7.03 5.00 -1.43
CA VAL A 205 5.65 5.12 -0.95
C VAL A 205 5.02 3.74 -0.91
N SER A 206 4.34 3.41 0.18
CA SER A 206 3.63 2.15 0.35
C SER A 206 2.21 2.40 0.89
N ILE A 207 1.23 1.65 0.37
CA ILE A 207 -0.16 1.61 0.86
C ILE A 207 -0.49 0.18 1.28
N ILE A 208 -1.06 0.02 2.47
CA ILE A 208 -1.36 -1.26 3.12
C ILE A 208 -2.82 -1.31 3.55
N ASP A 209 -3.57 -2.32 3.11
CA ASP A 209 -4.84 -2.74 3.69
C ASP A 209 -4.59 -3.71 4.85
N ALA A 210 -4.35 -3.13 6.03
CA ALA A 210 -4.04 -3.91 7.23
C ALA A 210 -5.27 -4.66 7.75
N LYS A 211 -6.48 -4.09 7.59
CA LYS A 211 -7.74 -4.69 8.02
C LYS A 211 -8.00 -6.00 7.31
N SER A 212 -7.98 -6.00 5.97
CA SER A 212 -8.27 -7.20 5.19
C SER A 212 -7.27 -8.32 5.47
N MET A 213 -5.98 -7.98 5.63
CA MET A 213 -4.96 -8.98 5.97
C MET A 213 -5.12 -9.52 7.39
N PHE A 214 -5.38 -8.67 8.38
CA PHE A 214 -5.63 -9.12 9.74
C PHE A 214 -6.83 -10.07 9.81
N ASP A 215 -7.93 -9.72 9.13
CA ASP A 215 -9.16 -10.51 9.11
C ASP A 215 -8.94 -11.86 8.41
N GLU A 216 -8.23 -11.88 7.28
CA GLU A 216 -7.88 -13.10 6.54
C GLU A 216 -7.01 -14.05 7.39
N LEU A 217 -5.95 -13.52 8.03
CA LEU A 217 -5.07 -14.32 8.88
C LEU A 217 -5.80 -14.88 10.10
N THR A 218 -6.63 -14.06 10.75
CA THR A 218 -7.42 -14.48 11.92
C THR A 218 -8.42 -15.58 11.54
N ALA A 219 -9.09 -15.46 10.40
CA ALA A 219 -10.02 -16.47 9.91
C ALA A 219 -9.31 -17.79 9.57
N ARG A 220 -8.12 -17.71 8.97
CA ARG A 220 -7.29 -18.88 8.65
C ARG A 220 -6.84 -19.59 9.93
N ASP A 221 -6.35 -18.85 10.91
CA ASP A 221 -5.82 -19.42 12.15
C ASP A 221 -6.95 -20.04 12.98
N ALA A 222 -8.13 -19.40 13.04
CA ALA A 222 -9.33 -19.97 13.66
C ALA A 222 -9.76 -21.29 12.99
N LYS A 223 -9.70 -21.36 11.65
CA LYS A 223 -10.00 -22.59 10.92
C LYS A 223 -8.98 -23.70 11.21
N ALA A 224 -7.69 -23.37 11.22
CA ALA A 224 -6.63 -24.32 11.50
C ALA A 224 -6.76 -24.91 12.92
N GLU A 225 -7.10 -24.09 13.92
CA GLU A 225 -7.31 -24.54 15.29
C GLU A 225 -8.58 -25.40 15.44
N ALA A 226 -9.66 -25.05 14.75
CA ALA A 226 -10.87 -25.88 14.70
C ALA A 226 -10.59 -27.27 14.08
N ASP A 227 -9.84 -27.30 12.98
CA ASP A 227 -9.44 -28.55 12.31
C ASP A 227 -8.52 -29.40 13.21
N ARG A 228 -7.59 -28.76 13.95
CA ARG A 228 -6.72 -29.44 14.91
C ARG A 228 -7.52 -30.02 16.07
N SER A 229 -8.41 -29.23 16.65
CA SER A 229 -9.29 -29.65 17.76
C SER A 229 -10.17 -30.83 17.35
N LYS A 230 -10.73 -30.80 16.14
CA LYS A 230 -11.52 -31.91 15.58
C LYS A 230 -10.69 -33.18 15.38
N LYS A 231 -9.48 -33.07 14.84
CA LYS A 231 -8.58 -34.23 14.69
C LYS A 231 -8.24 -34.87 16.04
N LEU A 232 -7.96 -34.05 17.05
CA LEU A 232 -7.69 -34.55 18.40
C LEU A 232 -8.91 -35.22 19.03
N SER A 233 -10.13 -34.67 18.85
CA SER A 233 -11.35 -35.32 19.32
C SER A 233 -11.64 -36.64 18.60
N ASP A 234 -11.41 -36.69 17.28
CA ASP A 234 -11.60 -37.90 16.47
C ASP A 234 -10.59 -38.99 16.83
N GLU A 235 -9.36 -38.64 17.20
CA GLU A 235 -8.35 -39.58 17.72
C GLU A 235 -8.69 -40.08 19.11
N GLN A 236 -9.16 -39.21 20.02
CA GLN A 236 -9.62 -39.63 21.35
C GLN A 236 -10.86 -40.53 21.29
N ALA A 237 -11.77 -40.30 20.35
CA ALA A 237 -12.94 -41.16 20.12
C ALA A 237 -12.57 -42.53 19.55
N LYS A 238 -11.39 -42.68 18.93
CA LYS A 238 -10.84 -43.95 18.45
C LYS A 238 -10.12 -44.75 19.54
N ASN A 239 -10.08 -44.29 20.79
CA ASN A 239 -9.52 -45.08 21.90
C ASN A 239 -10.34 -46.36 22.13
N VAL A 240 -9.78 -47.41 21.53
CA VAL A 240 -10.00 -48.84 21.68
C VAL A 240 -10.32 -49.21 23.12
N LYS A 241 -11.50 -49.81 23.35
CA LYS A 241 -11.82 -50.51 24.61
C LYS A 241 -10.75 -51.57 24.86
N PRO A 242 -10.13 -51.63 26.06
CA PRO A 242 -9.31 -52.78 26.42
C PRO A 242 -10.17 -54.04 26.35
N LYS A 243 -9.71 -55.07 25.64
CA LYS A 243 -10.26 -56.41 25.80
C LYS A 243 -9.75 -56.92 27.15
N ILE A 244 -10.62 -56.89 28.15
CA ILE A 244 -10.46 -57.66 29.39
C ILE A 244 -11.09 -59.03 29.13
#